data_AF-A0A353R1C2-F1
#
_entry.id   AF-A0A353R1C2-F1
#
_cell.length_a   1.000
_cell.length_b   1.000
_cell.length_c   1.000
_cell.angle_alpha   90.00
_cell.angle_beta   90.00
_cell.angle_gamma   90.00
#
_symmetry.space_group_name_H-M   'P 1'
#
loop_
_entity.id
_entity.type
_entity.pdbx_description
1 polymer ?
#
loop_
_entity_poly.entity_id
_entity_poly.type
_entity_poly.pdbx_seq_one_letter_code
_entity_poly.pdbx_strand_id
1 'polypeptide(L)'
;MIGLVRHFVTHKYGVLALAFGAVGFSALVRGTRIGYPPVDAVLDLLWGTEWNVYFPVFPWIANILVGMFLGMVYREHGRDELALLRAAGALGLILLIGGGLVTMTDWDYHFNDFFHTGPGGAVYLIGAGLCVFYLGARFLAVPLRHQRGFRAALTYLSRHVTTLYVVQWTLICWAMGLIGYQTLGVWQVAGMMPVMI
;
A
#
# COMPACT_ATOMS: atom_id res chain seq x y z
N MET A 1 2.11 -9.57 14.22
CA MET A 1 2.23 -8.10 14.07
C MET A 1 0.91 -7.37 14.36
N ILE A 2 -0.16 -7.57 13.58
CA ILE A 2 -1.48 -6.93 13.81
C ILE A 2 -2.02 -7.20 15.24
N GLY A 3 -1.91 -8.44 15.73
CA GLY A 3 -2.30 -8.79 17.11
C GLY A 3 -1.44 -8.10 18.19
N LEU A 4 -0.16 -7.85 17.91
CA LEU A 4 0.75 -7.14 18.81
C LEU A 4 0.41 -5.64 18.88
N VAL A 5 0.23 -5.00 17.71
CA VAL A 5 -0.18 -3.59 17.65
C VAL A 5 -1.50 -3.37 18.39
N ARG A 6 -2.48 -4.26 18.20
CA ARG A 6 -3.78 -4.16 18.86
C ARG A 6 -3.76 -4.48 20.36
N HIS A 7 -2.71 -5.15 20.84
CA HIS A 7 -2.50 -5.38 22.27
C HIS A 7 -2.02 -4.11 22.97
N PHE A 8 -1.12 -3.34 22.32
CA PHE A 8 -0.53 -2.13 22.90
C PHE A 8 -1.26 -0.84 22.55
N VAL A 9 -1.94 -0.79 21.41
CA VAL A 9 -2.64 0.41 20.92
C VAL A 9 -4.11 0.10 20.71
N THR A 10 -4.93 0.63 21.60
CA THR A 10 -6.39 0.46 21.60
C THR A 10 -7.11 1.60 20.90
N HIS A 11 -6.50 2.78 20.81
CA HIS A 11 -7.11 3.98 20.23
C HIS A 11 -6.83 4.09 18.73
N LYS A 12 -7.87 4.39 17.92
CA LYS A 12 -7.75 4.46 16.46
C LYS A 12 -6.67 5.42 15.94
N TYR A 13 -6.62 6.64 16.50
CA TYR A 13 -5.60 7.63 16.14
C TYR A 13 -4.18 7.22 16.57
N GLY A 14 -4.03 6.35 17.57
CA GLY A 14 -2.73 5.80 17.93
C GLY A 14 -2.16 4.90 16.84
N VAL A 15 -3.01 4.10 16.19
CA VAL A 15 -2.60 3.26 15.04
C VAL A 15 -2.24 4.12 13.84
N LEU A 16 -2.96 5.21 13.62
CA LEU A 16 -2.64 6.16 12.54
C LEU A 16 -1.33 6.90 12.82
N ALA A 17 -1.08 7.32 14.07
CA ALA A 17 0.19 7.92 14.48
C ALA A 17 1.36 6.94 14.31
N LEU A 18 1.16 5.64 14.63
CA LEU A 18 2.15 4.60 14.36
C LEU A 18 2.42 4.43 12.86
N ALA A 19 1.40 4.55 12.00
CA ALA A 19 1.58 4.46 10.56
C ALA A 19 2.53 5.55 10.04
N PHE A 20 2.26 6.81 10.39
CA PHE A 20 3.13 7.92 10.00
C PHE A 20 4.48 7.90 10.70
N GLY A 21 4.52 7.44 11.95
CA GLY A 21 5.76 7.21 12.69
C GLY A 21 6.64 6.16 12.01
N ALA A 22 6.07 5.08 11.47
CA ALA A 22 6.82 4.06 10.75
C ALA A 22 7.42 4.59 9.44
N VAL A 23 6.67 5.41 8.71
CA VAL A 23 7.16 6.11 7.50
C VAL A 23 8.29 7.07 7.84
N GLY A 24 8.09 7.92 8.85
CA GLY A 24 9.11 8.89 9.28
C GLY A 24 10.36 8.20 9.82
N PHE A 25 10.21 7.16 10.65
CA PHE A 25 11.31 6.35 11.14
C PHE A 25 12.08 5.71 9.98
N SER A 26 11.38 5.10 9.02
CA SER A 26 12.02 4.51 7.83
C SER A 26 12.80 5.54 7.01
N ALA A 27 12.39 6.81 6.99
CA ALA A 27 13.16 7.85 6.31
C ALA A 27 14.47 8.16 7.06
N LEU A 28 14.46 8.14 8.39
CA LEU A 28 15.65 8.42 9.22
C LEU A 28 16.70 7.30 9.18
N VAL A 29 16.27 6.04 9.19
CA VAL A 29 17.19 4.88 9.20
C VAL A 29 17.46 4.33 7.80
N ARG A 30 16.98 5.02 6.75
CA ARG A 30 17.07 4.56 5.35
C ARG A 30 18.50 4.21 4.96
N GLY A 31 18.68 3.01 4.41
CA GLY A 31 19.98 2.56 3.88
C GLY A 31 21.08 2.42 4.95
N THR A 32 20.73 2.51 6.24
CA THR A 32 21.72 2.33 7.31
C THR A 32 22.15 0.88 7.41
N ARG A 33 23.47 0.70 7.40
CA ARG A 33 24.15 -0.59 7.51
C ARG A 33 25.24 -0.51 8.56
N ILE A 34 25.55 -1.65 9.16
CA ILE A 34 26.52 -1.79 10.24
C ILE A 34 27.81 -2.46 9.72
N GLY A 35 27.80 -2.94 8.46
CA GLY A 35 28.98 -3.51 7.80
C GLY A 35 29.19 -5.00 8.09
N TYR A 36 28.19 -5.65 8.70
CA TYR A 36 28.20 -7.09 8.96
C TYR A 36 27.15 -7.78 8.06
N PRO A 37 27.57 -8.57 7.05
CA PRO A 37 26.69 -8.97 5.95
C PRO A 37 25.37 -9.67 6.37
N PRO A 38 25.37 -10.60 7.34
CA PRO A 38 24.12 -11.21 7.80
C PRO A 38 23.15 -10.23 8.47
N VAL A 39 23.67 -9.24 9.21
CA VAL A 39 22.84 -8.23 9.87
C VAL A 39 22.35 -7.23 8.83
N ASP A 40 23.22 -6.78 7.93
CA ASP A 40 22.85 -5.85 6.86
C ASP A 40 21.73 -6.43 5.98
N ALA A 41 21.75 -7.73 5.68
CA ALA A 41 20.65 -8.39 4.96
C ALA A 41 19.31 -8.30 5.69
N VAL A 42 19.30 -8.38 7.03
CA VAL A 42 18.07 -8.21 7.83
C VAL A 42 17.65 -6.75 7.86
N LEU A 43 18.61 -5.82 8.02
CA LEU A 43 18.33 -4.38 8.01
C LEU A 43 17.76 -3.93 6.66
N ASP A 44 18.25 -4.51 5.57
CA ASP A 44 17.78 -4.19 4.23
C ASP A 44 16.30 -4.56 4.06
N LEU A 45 15.86 -5.70 4.61
CA LEU A 45 14.45 -6.09 4.62
C LEU A 45 13.56 -5.12 5.42
N LEU A 46 14.12 -4.43 6.42
CA LEU A 46 13.37 -3.53 7.28
C LEU A 46 13.23 -2.13 6.66
N TRP A 47 14.34 -1.57 6.17
CA TRP A 47 14.45 -0.17 5.70
C TRP A 47 15.60 0.05 4.69
N GLY A 48 16.04 -1.01 4.02
CA GLY A 48 17.09 -0.96 3.02
C GLY A 48 16.71 -0.18 1.77
N THR A 49 17.72 0.05 0.94
CA THR A 49 17.60 0.73 -0.37
C THR A 49 18.19 -0.11 -1.49
N GLU A 50 18.43 -1.39 -1.25
CA GLU A 50 19.04 -2.26 -2.24
C GLU A 50 18.05 -2.69 -3.31
N TRP A 51 18.59 -2.91 -4.50
CA TRP A 51 17.82 -3.32 -5.67
C TRP A 51 17.11 -4.67 -5.50
N ASN A 52 17.56 -5.52 -4.57
CA ASN A 52 16.96 -6.82 -4.29
C ASN A 52 15.79 -6.75 -3.28
N VAL A 53 15.51 -5.58 -2.68
CA VAL A 53 14.42 -5.40 -1.72
C VAL A 53 13.42 -4.38 -2.26
N TYR A 54 12.31 -4.86 -2.84
CA TYR A 54 11.27 -3.99 -3.38
C TYR A 54 10.30 -3.42 -2.32
N PHE A 55 10.14 -4.11 -1.19
CA PHE A 55 9.12 -3.76 -0.19
C PHE A 55 9.69 -3.83 1.24
N PRO A 56 10.49 -2.83 1.67
CA PRO A 56 10.98 -2.78 3.04
C PRO A 56 9.83 -2.71 4.05
N VAL A 57 9.94 -3.40 5.19
CA VAL A 57 8.81 -3.59 6.11
C VAL A 57 8.27 -2.28 6.68
N PHE A 58 9.12 -1.36 7.15
CA PHE A 58 8.68 -0.15 7.88
C PHE A 58 7.91 0.88 7.06
N PRO A 59 8.29 1.26 5.83
CA PRO A 59 7.48 2.19 5.05
C PRO A 59 6.18 1.50 4.59
N TRP A 60 6.22 0.20 4.29
CA TRP A 60 5.06 -0.51 3.76
C TRP A 60 4.03 -0.93 4.82
N ILE A 61 4.43 -1.14 6.08
CA ILE A 61 3.49 -1.44 7.18
C ILE A 61 2.49 -0.31 7.42
N ALA A 62 2.82 0.92 7.03
CA ALA A 62 1.92 2.06 7.15
C ALA A 62 0.58 1.82 6.42
N ASN A 63 0.61 1.16 5.27
CA ASN A 63 -0.60 0.77 4.54
C ASN A 63 -1.49 -0.17 5.38
N ILE A 64 -0.89 -1.14 6.05
CA ILE A 64 -1.59 -2.11 6.90
C ILE A 64 -2.20 -1.42 8.12
N LEU A 65 -1.46 -0.50 8.73
CA LEU A 65 -1.92 0.27 9.89
C LEU A 65 -3.06 1.24 9.52
N VAL A 66 -3.01 1.87 8.34
CA VAL A 66 -4.11 2.68 7.81
C VAL A 66 -5.35 1.81 7.54
N GLY A 67 -5.18 0.62 6.97
CA GLY A 67 -6.25 -0.35 6.83
C GLY A 67 -6.86 -0.78 8.19
N MET A 68 -6.02 -0.95 9.20
CA MET A 68 -6.46 -1.23 10.57
C MET A 68 -7.24 -0.06 11.18
N PHE A 69 -6.79 1.18 10.95
CA PHE A 69 -7.53 2.39 11.35
C PHE A 69 -8.96 2.38 10.77
N LEU A 70 -9.10 2.12 9.48
CA LEU A 70 -10.39 2.01 8.82
C LEU A 70 -11.25 0.86 9.39
N GLY A 71 -10.64 -0.29 9.68
CA GLY A 71 -11.30 -1.41 10.35
C GLY A 71 -11.84 -1.07 11.75
N MET A 72 -11.14 -0.21 12.50
CA MET A 72 -11.60 0.28 13.79
C MET A 72 -12.74 1.28 13.64
N VAL A 73 -12.64 2.23 12.71
CA VAL A 73 -13.73 3.17 12.39
C VAL A 73 -15.01 2.42 12.01
N TYR A 74 -14.89 1.38 11.19
CA TYR A 74 -16.01 0.52 10.81
C TYR A 74 -16.66 -0.13 12.03
N ARG A 75 -15.87 -0.67 12.97
CA ARG A 75 -16.38 -1.29 14.20
C ARG A 75 -17.05 -0.31 15.16
N GLU A 76 -16.49 0.89 15.31
CA GLU A 76 -17.03 1.93 16.20
C GLU A 76 -18.38 2.47 15.71
N HIS A 77 -18.57 2.58 14.40
CA HIS A 77 -19.83 3.02 13.79
C HIS A 77 -20.83 1.87 13.59
N GLY A 78 -20.79 0.85 14.44
CA GLY A 78 -21.75 -0.26 14.38
C GLY A 78 -21.70 -1.07 13.09
N ARG A 79 -20.52 -1.16 12.44
CA ARG A 79 -20.32 -1.83 11.14
C ARG A 79 -21.06 -1.16 9.98
N ASP A 80 -21.22 0.16 10.04
CA ASP A 80 -21.73 0.95 8.92
C ASP A 80 -20.71 1.07 7.78
N GLU A 81 -21.06 0.50 6.63
CA GLU A 81 -20.28 0.57 5.39
C GLU A 81 -20.12 2.02 4.91
N LEU A 82 -21.14 2.87 5.07
CA LEU A 82 -21.10 4.25 4.60
C LEU A 82 -20.13 5.08 5.44
N ALA A 83 -20.10 4.89 6.75
CA ALA A 83 -19.12 5.50 7.64
C ALA A 83 -17.68 5.12 7.26
N LEU A 84 -17.44 3.84 6.95
CA LEU A 84 -16.14 3.37 6.45
C LEU A 84 -15.74 4.06 5.14
N LEU A 85 -16.65 4.12 4.16
CA LEU A 85 -16.37 4.75 2.87
C LEU A 85 -16.14 6.26 3.02
N ARG A 86 -16.91 6.96 3.85
CA ARG A 86 -16.69 8.39 4.14
C ARG A 86 -15.33 8.62 4.79
N ALA A 87 -14.95 7.79 5.77
CA ALA A 87 -13.65 7.89 6.42
C ALA A 87 -12.51 7.61 5.44
N ALA A 88 -12.62 6.58 4.61
CA ALA A 88 -11.63 6.25 3.59
C ALA A 88 -11.50 7.37 2.54
N GLY A 89 -12.60 7.92 2.05
CA GLY A 89 -12.61 9.01 1.07
C GLY A 89 -12.06 10.32 1.65
N ALA A 90 -12.47 10.70 2.86
CA ALA A 90 -11.99 11.91 3.52
C ALA A 90 -10.51 11.81 3.87
N LEU A 91 -10.09 10.72 4.51
CA LEU A 91 -8.67 10.49 4.82
C LEU A 91 -7.85 10.38 3.53
N GLY A 92 -8.35 9.65 2.53
CA GLY A 92 -7.69 9.51 1.24
C GLY A 92 -7.42 10.86 0.58
N LEU A 93 -8.42 11.74 0.52
CA LEU A 93 -8.27 13.07 -0.07
C LEU A 93 -7.28 13.93 0.72
N ILE A 94 -7.35 13.92 2.05
CA ILE A 94 -6.42 14.67 2.92
C ILE A 94 -4.98 14.20 2.68
N LEU A 95 -4.73 12.90 2.66
CA LEU A 95 -3.39 12.34 2.46
C LEU A 95 -2.90 12.50 1.02
N LEU A 96 -3.79 12.41 0.04
CA LEU A 96 -3.45 12.62 -1.37
C LEU A 96 -2.97 14.05 -1.60
N ILE A 97 -3.75 15.04 -1.15
CA ILE A 97 -3.41 16.46 -1.33
C ILE A 97 -2.22 16.81 -0.45
N GLY A 98 -2.26 16.45 0.85
CA GLY A 98 -1.19 16.78 1.79
C GLY A 98 0.14 16.12 1.41
N GLY A 99 0.12 14.82 1.11
CA GLY A 99 1.29 14.08 0.65
C GLY A 99 1.80 14.58 -0.70
N GLY A 100 0.90 14.91 -1.63
CA GLY A 100 1.25 15.49 -2.92
C GLY A 100 1.95 16.84 -2.78
N LEU A 101 1.40 17.76 -1.99
CA LEU A 101 2.00 19.07 -1.73
C LEU A 101 3.40 18.96 -1.09
N VAL A 102 3.56 18.07 -0.10
CA VAL A 102 4.87 17.79 0.51
C VAL A 102 5.83 17.17 -0.51
N THR A 103 5.34 16.28 -1.36
CA THR A 103 6.18 15.66 -2.38
C THR A 103 6.70 16.67 -3.40
N MET A 104 5.94 17.74 -3.66
CA MET A 104 6.35 18.82 -4.57
C MET A 104 7.44 19.73 -4.00
N THR A 105 7.70 19.73 -2.68
CA THR A 105 8.77 20.57 -2.11
C THR A 105 10.17 20.01 -2.35
N ASP A 106 10.29 18.69 -2.35
CA ASP A 106 11.53 17.96 -2.66
C ASP A 106 11.16 16.59 -3.23
N TRP A 107 11.13 16.49 -4.56
CA TRP A 107 10.67 15.29 -5.25
C TRP A 107 11.59 14.09 -4.98
N ASP A 108 12.90 14.32 -4.98
CA ASP A 108 13.90 13.26 -4.83
C ASP A 108 13.89 12.69 -3.40
N TYR A 109 13.74 13.56 -2.39
CA TYR A 109 13.64 13.10 -1.00
C TYR A 109 12.27 12.50 -0.67
N HIS A 110 11.18 13.14 -1.09
CA HIS A 110 9.85 12.75 -0.67
C HIS A 110 9.23 11.65 -1.54
N PHE A 111 9.43 11.67 -2.86
CA PHE A 111 8.97 10.58 -3.71
C PHE A 111 10.02 9.47 -3.77
N ASN A 112 11.28 9.83 -4.05
CA ASN A 112 12.36 8.90 -4.34
C ASN A 112 11.99 7.93 -5.48
N ASP A 113 11.69 6.67 -5.16
CA ASP A 113 11.19 5.67 -6.10
C ASP A 113 9.96 4.95 -5.50
N PHE A 114 9.21 4.23 -6.35
CA PHE A 114 7.96 3.57 -5.95
C PHE A 114 8.15 2.51 -4.84
N PHE A 115 9.29 1.84 -4.81
CA PHE A 115 9.59 0.73 -3.90
C PHE A 115 10.18 1.23 -2.58
N HIS A 116 11.01 2.28 -2.64
CA HIS A 116 11.64 2.95 -1.51
C HIS A 116 11.11 4.37 -1.35
N THR A 117 9.78 4.50 -1.31
CA THR A 117 9.15 5.83 -1.26
C THR A 117 9.62 6.64 -0.06
N GLY A 118 9.91 7.91 -0.28
CA GLY A 118 10.13 8.88 0.78
C GLY A 118 8.84 9.15 1.58
N PRO A 119 8.92 9.95 2.65
CA PRO A 119 7.77 10.14 3.54
C PRO A 119 6.58 10.82 2.86
N GLY A 120 6.81 11.76 1.94
CA GLY A 120 5.74 12.43 1.20
C GLY A 120 5.08 11.49 0.18
N GLY A 121 5.88 10.72 -0.55
CA GLY A 121 5.45 9.74 -1.53
C GLY A 121 4.66 8.60 -0.89
N ALA A 122 5.09 8.09 0.26
CA ALA A 122 4.35 7.08 1.02
C ALA A 122 2.97 7.60 1.44
N VAL A 123 2.88 8.82 2.00
CA VAL A 123 1.61 9.46 2.37
C VAL A 123 0.72 9.70 1.16
N TYR A 124 1.30 10.21 0.07
CA TYR A 124 0.63 10.43 -1.20
C TYR A 124 0.04 9.13 -1.77
N LEU A 125 0.81 8.05 -1.84
CA LEU A 125 0.37 6.76 -2.38
C LEU A 125 -0.69 6.09 -1.51
N ILE A 126 -0.57 6.18 -0.18
CA ILE A 126 -1.64 5.74 0.74
C ILE A 126 -2.93 6.52 0.43
N GLY A 127 -2.84 7.85 0.30
CA GLY A 127 -3.97 8.70 -0.05
C GLY A 127 -4.61 8.33 -1.39
N ALA A 128 -3.79 8.14 -2.42
CA ALA A 128 -4.22 7.69 -3.74
C ALA A 128 -4.93 6.32 -3.66
N GLY A 129 -4.35 5.35 -2.95
CA GLY A 129 -4.93 4.03 -2.74
C GLY A 129 -6.29 4.08 -2.04
N LEU A 130 -6.44 4.93 -1.03
CA LEU A 130 -7.71 5.15 -0.34
C LEU A 130 -8.76 5.82 -1.24
N CYS A 131 -8.37 6.79 -2.06
CA CYS A 131 -9.24 7.40 -3.06
C CYS A 131 -9.72 6.37 -4.09
N VAL A 132 -8.81 5.55 -4.64
CA VAL A 132 -9.17 4.46 -5.57
C VAL A 132 -10.10 3.46 -4.90
N PHE A 133 -9.83 3.07 -3.65
CA PHE A 133 -10.71 2.20 -2.89
C PHE A 133 -12.11 2.83 -2.71
N TYR A 134 -12.19 4.10 -2.32
CA TYR A 134 -13.45 4.81 -2.16
C TYR A 134 -14.24 4.88 -3.48
N LEU A 135 -13.59 5.28 -4.58
CA LEU A 135 -14.22 5.38 -5.89
C LEU A 135 -14.66 3.99 -6.40
N GLY A 136 -13.78 2.99 -6.32
CA GLY A 136 -14.09 1.61 -6.70
C GLY A 136 -15.26 1.05 -5.88
N ALA A 137 -15.28 1.31 -4.58
CA ALA A 137 -16.39 0.88 -3.74
C ALA A 137 -17.70 1.63 -4.07
N ARG A 138 -17.65 2.95 -4.23
CA ARG A 138 -18.82 3.79 -4.47
C ARG A 138 -19.47 3.56 -5.83
N PHE A 139 -18.66 3.42 -6.88
CA PHE A 139 -19.12 3.35 -8.27
C PHE A 139 -19.21 1.94 -8.82
N LEU A 140 -18.42 0.98 -8.32
CA LEU A 140 -18.48 -0.42 -8.77
C LEU A 140 -19.07 -1.32 -7.69
N ALA A 141 -18.46 -1.37 -6.50
CA ALA A 141 -18.80 -2.41 -5.54
C ALA A 141 -20.23 -2.28 -4.97
N VAL A 142 -20.64 -1.08 -4.54
CA VAL A 142 -21.97 -0.83 -3.96
C VAL A 142 -23.08 -1.03 -4.99
N PRO A 143 -23.01 -0.51 -6.24
CA PRO A 143 -24.06 -0.73 -7.24
C PRO A 143 -24.15 -2.19 -7.69
N LEU A 144 -23.00 -2.88 -7.85
CA LEU A 144 -22.95 -4.23 -8.40
C LEU A 144 -23.03 -5.34 -7.33
N ARG A 145 -23.10 -5.00 -6.03
CA ARG A 145 -23.09 -6.00 -4.93
C ARG A 145 -24.20 -7.04 -5.02
N HIS A 146 -25.34 -6.68 -5.60
CA HIS A 146 -26.49 -7.57 -5.77
C HIS A 146 -26.32 -8.53 -6.96
N GLN A 147 -25.38 -8.26 -7.87
CA GLN A 147 -25.10 -9.13 -8.99
C GLN A 147 -24.28 -10.34 -8.54
N ARG A 148 -24.84 -11.54 -8.76
CA ARG A 148 -24.23 -12.81 -8.33
C ARG A 148 -22.83 -13.01 -8.92
N GLY A 149 -22.64 -12.69 -10.21
CA GLY A 149 -21.35 -12.82 -10.89
C GLY A 149 -20.28 -11.92 -10.29
N PHE A 150 -20.59 -10.64 -10.09
CA PHE A 150 -19.67 -9.67 -9.49
C PHE A 150 -19.28 -10.04 -8.06
N ARG A 151 -20.26 -10.41 -7.23
CA ARG A 151 -20.00 -10.87 -5.86
C ARG A 151 -19.15 -12.14 -5.83
N ALA A 152 -19.43 -13.10 -6.74
CA ALA A 152 -18.64 -14.32 -6.85
C ALA A 152 -17.19 -14.02 -7.26
N ALA A 153 -16.99 -13.13 -8.23
CA ALA A 153 -15.66 -12.69 -8.66
C ALA A 153 -14.88 -12.02 -7.51
N LEU A 154 -15.47 -11.04 -6.82
CA LEU A 154 -14.82 -10.40 -5.66
C LEU A 154 -14.48 -11.40 -4.55
N THR A 155 -15.38 -12.35 -4.27
CA THR A 155 -15.13 -13.39 -3.25
C THR A 155 -14.00 -14.32 -3.67
N TYR A 156 -13.94 -14.67 -4.96
CA TYR A 156 -12.87 -15.49 -5.53
C TYR A 156 -11.52 -14.78 -5.45
N LEU A 157 -11.45 -13.52 -5.91
CA LEU A 157 -10.23 -12.70 -5.86
C LEU A 157 -9.75 -12.50 -4.42
N SER A 158 -10.66 -12.21 -3.49
CA SER A 158 -10.31 -12.03 -2.08
C SER A 158 -9.75 -13.31 -1.45
N ARG A 159 -10.33 -14.48 -1.77
CA ARG A 159 -9.86 -15.77 -1.24
C ARG A 159 -8.47 -16.15 -1.77
N HIS A 160 -8.15 -15.77 -3.01
CA HIS A 160 -6.92 -16.18 -3.69
C HIS A 160 -5.90 -15.05 -3.83
N VAL A 161 -6.06 -13.94 -3.11
CA VAL A 161 -5.22 -12.73 -3.27
C VAL A 161 -3.73 -13.03 -3.17
N THR A 162 -3.30 -13.88 -2.23
CA THR A 162 -1.90 -14.27 -2.08
C THR A 162 -1.40 -15.09 -3.26
N THR A 163 -2.21 -16.05 -3.73
CA THR A 163 -1.87 -16.88 -4.88
C THR A 163 -1.77 -16.05 -6.15
N LEU A 164 -2.75 -15.18 -6.38
CA LEU A 164 -2.76 -14.23 -7.50
C LEU A 164 -1.51 -13.34 -7.46
N TYR A 165 -1.16 -12.81 -6.29
CA TYR A 165 0.05 -11.99 -6.12
C TYR A 165 1.33 -12.76 -6.46
N VAL A 166 1.49 -14.00 -5.99
CA VAL A 166 2.67 -14.83 -6.28
C VAL A 166 2.75 -15.19 -7.77
N VAL A 167 1.62 -15.57 -8.37
CA VAL A 167 1.56 -15.87 -9.81
C VAL A 167 1.90 -14.62 -10.62
N GLN A 168 1.28 -13.49 -10.30
CA GLN A 168 1.53 -12.20 -10.97
C GLN A 168 3.01 -11.83 -10.92
N TRP A 169 3.64 -11.87 -9.73
CA TRP A 169 5.06 -11.54 -9.61
C TRP A 169 5.97 -12.53 -10.34
N THR A 170 5.62 -13.81 -10.33
CA THR A 170 6.36 -14.81 -11.11
C THR A 170 6.27 -14.48 -12.60
N LEU A 171 5.07 -14.21 -13.12
CA LEU A 171 4.86 -13.82 -14.52
C LEU A 171 5.61 -12.54 -14.88
N ILE A 172 5.57 -11.50 -14.02
CA ILE A 172 6.34 -10.26 -14.21
C ILE A 172 7.83 -10.57 -14.32
N CYS A 173 8.39 -11.34 -13.39
CA CYS A 173 9.83 -11.67 -13.39
C CYS A 173 10.26 -12.42 -14.65
N TRP A 174 9.47 -13.40 -15.10
CA TRP A 174 9.74 -14.11 -16.36
C TRP A 174 9.56 -13.20 -17.59
N ALA A 175 8.53 -12.35 -17.61
CA ALA A 175 8.29 -11.40 -18.68
C ALA A 175 9.43 -10.37 -18.80
N MET A 176 9.99 -9.90 -17.67
CA MET A 176 11.17 -9.01 -17.68
C MET A 176 12.38 -9.68 -18.35
N GLY A 177 12.55 -11.00 -18.20
CA GLY A 177 13.62 -11.75 -18.87
C GLY A 177 13.40 -11.94 -20.37
N LEU A 178 12.14 -11.98 -20.84
CA LEU A 178 11.79 -12.21 -22.24
C LEU A 178 11.64 -10.92 -23.06
N ILE A 179 10.96 -9.92 -22.50
CA ILE A 179 10.57 -8.66 -23.16
C ILE A 179 11.56 -7.53 -22.83
N GLY A 180 12.34 -7.68 -21.75
CA GLY A 180 13.24 -6.68 -21.22
C GLY A 180 12.62 -5.82 -20.11
N TYR A 181 13.47 -5.20 -19.30
CA TYR A 181 13.07 -4.30 -18.22
C TYR A 181 12.76 -2.90 -18.77
N GLN A 182 11.60 -2.33 -18.43
CA GLN A 182 11.18 -0.96 -18.81
C GLN A 182 11.15 -0.67 -20.33
N THR A 183 10.96 -1.70 -21.17
CA THR A 183 10.87 -1.53 -22.63
C THR A 183 9.46 -1.17 -23.12
N LEU A 184 8.45 -1.34 -22.26
CA LEU A 184 7.04 -1.15 -22.59
C LEU A 184 6.54 0.23 -22.16
N GLY A 185 5.87 0.93 -23.07
CA GLY A 185 5.14 2.16 -22.77
C GLY A 185 3.84 1.90 -22.00
N VAL A 186 3.26 2.96 -21.42
CA VAL A 186 2.09 2.91 -20.52
C VAL A 186 0.92 2.10 -21.11
N TRP A 187 0.59 2.29 -22.38
CA TRP A 187 -0.51 1.59 -23.04
C TRP A 187 -0.27 0.10 -23.23
N GLN A 188 0.98 -0.29 -23.47
CA GLN A 188 1.37 -1.70 -23.61
C GLN A 188 1.30 -2.39 -22.24
N VAL A 189 1.74 -1.71 -21.18
CA VAL A 189 1.59 -2.18 -19.80
C VAL A 189 0.10 -2.35 -19.45
N ALA A 190 -0.75 -1.38 -19.81
CA ALA A 190 -2.19 -1.48 -19.59
C ALA A 190 -2.82 -2.68 -20.32
N GLY A 191 -2.40 -2.95 -21.55
CA GLY A 191 -2.85 -4.11 -22.33
C GLY A 191 -2.44 -5.46 -21.74
N MET A 192 -1.37 -5.51 -20.93
CA MET A 192 -0.91 -6.74 -20.27
C MET A 192 -1.62 -7.03 -18.95
N MET A 193 -2.26 -6.04 -18.32
CA MET A 193 -2.93 -6.23 -17.02
C MET A 193 -3.98 -7.36 -17.01
N PRO A 194 -4.80 -7.58 -18.05
CA PRO A 194 -5.76 -8.69 -18.07
C PRO A 194 -5.12 -10.09 -18.11
N VAL A 195 -3.88 -10.21 -18.61
CA VAL A 195 -3.13 -11.47 -18.66
C VAL A 195 -2.57 -11.83 -17.27
N MET A 196 -2.54 -10.86 -16.37
CA MET A 196 -1.88 -10.95 -15.06
C MET A 196 -2.87 -11.21 -13.91
N ILE A 197 -4.16 -11.40 -14.21
CA ILE A 197 -5.27 -11.67 -13.28
C ILE A 197 -5.83 -13.06 -13.56
#